data_AF-D7A513-F1
#
_entry.id   AF-D7A513-F1
#
_cell.length_a   1.000
_cell.length_b   1.000
_cell.length_c   1.000
_cell.angle_alpha   90.00
_cell.angle_beta   90.00
_cell.angle_gamma   90.00
#
_symmetry.space_group_name_H-M   'P 1'
#
loop_
_entity.id
_entity.type
_entity.pdbx_description
1 polymer ?
#
loop_
_entity_poly.entity_id
_entity_poly.type
_entity_poly.pdbx_seq_one_letter_code
_entity_poly.pdbx_strand_id
1 'polypeptide(L)' 'MGNTAEGHLIPEMGVIETTESDNVLRWDGTNLYVEQDVFHNGQLVHRRYKRRVTKQVAQALALMLAQH' A
#
# COMPACT_ATOMS: atom_id res chain seq x y z
N MET A 1 12.16 -13.78 -9.27
CA MET A 1 12.83 -12.47 -9.39
C MET A 1 11.76 -11.48 -9.76
N GLY A 2 11.32 -10.64 -8.81
CA GLY A 2 10.23 -9.69 -9.03
C GLY A 2 10.72 -8.56 -9.92
N ASN A 3 10.04 -8.37 -11.06
CA ASN A 3 10.29 -7.24 -11.95
C ASN A 3 9.71 -6.00 -11.29
N THR A 4 10.51 -5.32 -10.46
CA THR A 4 10.20 -3.96 -10.02
C THR A 4 10.23 -3.11 -11.28
N ALA A 5 9.06 -2.69 -11.78
CA ALA A 5 8.97 -1.88 -12.97
C ALA A 5 9.71 -0.57 -12.71
N GLU A 6 10.93 -0.45 -13.25
CA GLU A 6 11.58 0.83 -13.43
C GLU A 6 10.58 1.71 -14.18
N GLY A 7 10.18 2.84 -13.59
CA GLY A 7 9.00 3.60 -13.98
C GLY A 7 8.96 4.06 -15.45
N HIS A 8 7.93 4.82 -15.80
CA HIS A 8 7.78 5.34 -17.16
C HIS A 8 8.73 6.52 -17.39
N LEU A 9 9.74 6.35 -18.25
CA LEU A 9 10.61 7.46 -18.67
C LEU A 9 9.80 8.48 -19.48
N ILE A 10 9.87 9.76 -19.09
CA ILE A 10 9.34 10.92 -19.82
C ILE A 10 10.53 11.60 -20.51
N PRO A 11 10.83 11.27 -21.79
CA PRO A 11 12.09 11.64 -22.45
C PRO A 11 12.28 13.16 -22.57
N GLU A 12 11.19 13.91 -22.72
CA GLU A 12 11.19 15.36 -22.90
C GLU A 12 11.62 16.09 -21.61
N MET A 13 11.49 15.44 -20.46
CA MET A 13 11.84 15.97 -19.14
C MET A 13 13.08 15.31 -18.54
N GLY A 14 13.56 14.20 -19.12
CA GLY A 14 14.71 13.45 -18.59
C GLY A 14 14.45 12.81 -17.22
N VAL A 15 13.19 12.52 -16.88
CA VAL A 15 12.78 11.96 -15.59
C VAL A 15 12.03 10.64 -15.75
N ILE A 16 12.11 9.78 -14.74
CA ILE A 16 11.36 8.52 -14.67
C ILE A 16 10.17 8.73 -13.74
N GLU A 17 8.96 8.60 -14.27
CA GLU A 17 7.73 8.58 -13.49
C GLU A 17 7.56 7.22 -12.81
N THR A 18 7.54 7.18 -11.47
CA THR A 18 7.29 5.95 -10.72
C THR A 18 5.84 5.91 -10.25
N THR A 19 5.26 4.70 -10.26
CA THR A 19 3.99 4.41 -9.58
C THR A 19 4.21 3.28 -8.61
N GLU A 20 3.91 3.53 -7.34
CA GLU A 20 4.05 2.56 -6.26
C GLU A 20 2.70 2.41 -5.55
N SER A 21 2.47 1.26 -4.93
CA SER A 21 1.29 1.08 -4.09
C SER A 21 1.61 0.25 -2.87
N ASP A 22 1.03 0.63 -1.74
CA ASP A 22 1.18 -0.07 -0.48
C ASP A 22 -0.20 -0.38 0.14
N ASN A 23 -0.30 -1.51 0.85
CA ASN A 23 -1.48 -1.86 1.62
C ASN A 23 -1.27 -1.41 3.06
N VAL A 24 -2.03 -0.40 3.48
CA VAL A 24 -1.91 0.24 4.79
C VAL A 24 -3.06 -0.21 5.68
N LEU A 25 -2.72 -0.69 6.88
CA LEU A 25 -3.69 -0.95 7.94
C LEU A 25 -4.09 0.37 8.62
N ARG A 26 -5.39 0.62 8.73
CA ARG A 26 -5.97 1.80 9.39
C ARG A 26 -6.97 1.40 10.46
N TRP A 27 -6.88 2.03 11.62
CA TRP A 27 -7.80 1.86 12.75
C TRP A 27 -8.55 3.17 13.01
N ASP A 28 -9.88 3.12 13.08
CA ASP A 28 -10.73 4.29 13.33
C ASP A 28 -11.24 4.42 14.77
N GLY A 29 -10.78 3.57 15.68
CA GLY A 29 -11.28 3.48 17.06
C GLY A 29 -12.27 2.33 17.28
N THR A 30 -12.88 1.80 16.22
CA THR A 30 -13.84 0.67 16.30
C THR A 30 -13.50 -0.48 15.35
N ASN A 31 -12.99 -0.16 14.17
CA ASN A 31 -12.77 -1.11 13.10
C ASN A 31 -11.38 -0.95 12.49
N LEU A 32 -10.78 -2.09 12.14
CA LEU A 32 -9.54 -2.17 11.39
C LEU A 32 -9.87 -2.35 9.91
N TYR A 33 -9.16 -1.61 9.06
CA TYR A 33 -9.31 -1.63 7.61
C TYR A 33 -7.96 -1.79 6.93
N VAL A 34 -7.96 -2.39 5.75
CA VAL A 34 -6.88 -2.24 4.77
C VAL A 34 -7.35 -1.23 3.73
N GLU A 35 -6.48 -0.26 3.45
CA GLU A 35 -6.59 0.65 2.30
C GLU A 35 -5.35 0.49 1.43
N GLN A 36 -5.50 0.63 0.11
CA GLN A 36 -4.37 0.66 -0.81
C GLN A 36 -4.01 2.12 -1.07
N ASP A 37 -2.87 2.57 -0.57
CA ASP A 37 -2.31 3.88 -0.87
C ASP A 37 -1.52 3.76 -2.18
N VAL A 38 -1.75 4.68 -3.12
CA VAL A 38 -1.10 4.73 -4.44
C VAL A 38 -0.30 6.03 -4.55
N PHE A 39 0.98 5.90 -4.87
CA PHE A 39 1.95 6.97 -4.93
C PHE A 39 2.45 7.16 -6.36
N HIS A 40 2.51 8.41 -6.82
CA HIS A 40 3.21 8.76 -8.05
C HIS A 40 4.41 9.63 -7.67
N ASN A 41 5.62 9.25 -8.09
CA ASN A 41 6.85 9.97 -7.76
C ASN A 41 7.01 10.22 -6.26
N GLY A 42 6.66 9.23 -5.43
CA GLY A 42 6.69 9.31 -3.97
C GLY A 42 5.57 10.13 -3.32
N GLN A 43 4.70 10.78 -4.11
CA GLN A 43 3.57 11.53 -3.59
C GLN A 43 2.31 10.68 -3.56
N LEU A 44 1.63 10.62 -2.41
CA LEU A 44 0.32 9.95 -2.30
C LEU A 44 -0.69 10.68 -3.17
N VAL A 45 -1.14 10.04 -4.24
CA VAL A 45 -2.13 10.61 -5.17
C VAL A 45 -3.52 10.04 -4.95
N HIS A 46 -3.62 8.84 -4.37
CA HIS A 46 -4.92 8.19 -4.24
C HIS A 46 -4.96 7.13 -3.14
N ARG A 47 -6.13 6.94 -2.54
CA ARG A 47 -6.43 5.80 -1.65
C ARG A 47 -7.56 4.98 -2.27
N ARG A 48 -7.29 3.70 -2.53
CA ARG A 48 -8.26 2.76 -3.11
C ARG A 48 -8.69 1.72 -2.10
N TYR A 49 -9.85 1.14 -2.39
CA TYR A 49 -10.37 -0.09 -1.79
C TYR A 49 -10.24 -0.13 -0.25
N LYS A 50 -11.17 0.53 0.45
CA LYS A 50 -11.31 0.37 1.89
C LYS A 50 -12.00 -0.96 2.20
N ARG A 51 -11.26 -1.95 2.70
CA ARG A 51 -11.80 -3.25 3.09
C ARG A 51 -11.68 -3.44 4.59
N ARG A 52 -12.78 -3.80 5.25
CA ARG A 52 -12.77 -4.12 6.68
C ARG A 52 -11.96 -5.39 6.90
N VAL A 53 -11.07 -5.36 7.89
CA VAL A 53 -10.32 -6.54 8.32
C VAL A 53 -11.27 -7.46 9.08
N THR A 54 -11.35 -8.71 8.64
CA THR A 54 -12.17 -9.72 9.31
C THR A 54 -11.46 -10.24 10.56
N LYS A 55 -12.21 -10.88 11.47
CA LYS A 55 -11.66 -11.47 12.70
C LYS A 55 -10.49 -12.42 12.41
N GLN A 56 -10.61 -13.27 11.39
CA GLN A 56 -9.58 -14.26 11.03
C GLN A 56 -8.29 -13.57 10.59
N VAL A 57 -8.39 -12.52 9.76
CA VAL A 57 -7.22 -11.75 9.31
C VAL A 57 -6.60 -10.99 10.48
N ALA A 58 -7.40 -10.39 11.36
CA ALA A 58 -6.89 -9.72 12.56
C ALA A 58 -6.12 -10.68 13.49
N GLN A 59 -6.62 -11.91 13.65
CA GLN A 59 -5.92 -12.95 14.44
C GLN A 59 -4.59 -13.35 13.79
N ALA A 60 -4.56 -13.54 12.47
CA ALA A 60 -3.32 -13.85 11.75
C ALA A 60 -2.29 -12.73 11.89
N LEU A 61 -2.71 -11.47 11.71
CA LEU A 61 -1.84 -10.30 11.89
C LEU A 61 -1.28 -10.21 13.32
N ALA A 62 -2.13 -10.41 14.33
CA ALA A 62 -1.69 -10.38 15.72
C ALA A 62 -0.65 -11.49 16.03
N LEU A 63 -0.85 -12.69 15.48
CA LEU A 63 0.11 -13.79 15.62
C LEU A 63 1.46 -13.48 14.96
N MET A 64 1.46 -12.85 13.80
CA MET A 64 2.70 -12.46 13.11
C MET A 64 3.45 -11.36 13.88
N LEU A 65 2.73 -10.38 14.43
CA LEU A 65 3.32 -9.30 15.21
C LEU A 65 3.86 -9.76 16.56
N ALA A 66 3.25 -10.78 17.18
CA ALA A 66 3.70 -11.34 18.47
C ALA A 66 4.96 -12.21 18.38
N GLN A 67 5.40 -12.56 17.17
CA GLN A 67 6.61 -13.37 16.93
C GLN A 67 7.88 -12.53 16.71
N HIS A 68 7.74 -11.19 16.72
CA HIS A 68 8.83 -10.22 16.66
C HIS A 68 9.01 -9.53 18.01
#